data_AF-A0A536ADM6-F1
#
_entry.id   AF-A0A536ADM6-F1
#
_cell.length_a   1.000
_cell.length_b   1.000
_cell.length_c   1.000
_cell.angle_alpha   90.00
_cell.angle_beta   90.00
_cell.angle_gamma   90.00
#
_symmetry.space_group_name_H-M   'P 1'
#
loop_
_entity.id
_entity.type
_entity.pdbx_description
1 polymer ?
#
loop_
_entity_poly.entity_id
_entity_poly.type
_entity_poly.pdbx_seq_one_letter_code
_entity_poly.pdbx_strand_id
1 'polypeptide(L)'
;METMLSSPSTSWCRCWRRPGMKVLHGIPAAPGLTIGIAHVIRPAPPIDVTAQRTTDPSIEIARLEGAIGQAIGRMDALRNTASGLTADILEAQREMLDDPELKQGADDLIGSGFTAEAAITRVAADYAAQLAELPDQYLAARADDVREAGRRIVAELQGISLEVR
;
A
#
# COMPACT_ATOMS: atom_id res chain seq x y z
N MET A 1 10.63 -74.86 -16.36
CA MET A 1 9.40 -74.40 -17.02
C MET A 1 8.98 -73.12 -16.29
N GLU A 2 9.69 -72.04 -16.62
CA GLU A 2 9.51 -70.70 -16.06
C GLU A 2 8.37 -70.01 -16.81
N THR A 3 7.53 -69.31 -16.08
CA THR A 3 6.82 -68.14 -16.62
C THR A 3 6.62 -67.13 -15.50
N MET A 4 7.59 -66.22 -15.41
CA MET A 4 7.44 -64.90 -14.82
C MET A 4 6.30 -64.18 -15.54
N LEU A 5 5.31 -63.68 -14.81
CA LEU A 5 4.40 -62.65 -15.29
C LEU A 5 4.46 -61.46 -14.35
N SER A 6 4.86 -60.36 -14.98
CA SER A 6 5.40 -59.12 -14.46
C SER A 6 4.44 -58.29 -13.61
N SER A 7 5.02 -57.72 -12.54
CA SER A 7 4.51 -56.55 -11.84
C SER A 7 4.19 -55.40 -12.81
N PRO A 8 3.06 -54.68 -12.67
CA PRO A 8 2.81 -53.48 -13.44
C PRO A 8 3.77 -52.39 -12.99
N SER A 9 4.53 -51.85 -13.94
CA SER A 9 5.55 -50.84 -13.73
C SER A 9 4.94 -49.54 -13.17
N THR A 10 5.43 -49.10 -12.01
CA THR A 10 5.24 -47.76 -11.46
C THR A 10 6.05 -46.74 -12.27
N SER A 11 5.67 -46.48 -13.53
CA SER A 11 6.42 -45.60 -14.44
C SER A 11 5.76 -44.25 -14.74
N TRP A 12 4.62 -43.93 -14.10
CA TRP A 12 3.83 -42.74 -14.44
C TRP A 12 4.25 -41.43 -13.75
N CYS A 13 5.33 -41.40 -12.95
CA CYS A 13 5.71 -40.20 -12.18
C CYS A 13 6.99 -39.49 -12.65
N ARG A 14 7.62 -39.83 -13.78
CA ARG A 14 8.99 -39.34 -14.06
C ARG A 14 9.21 -38.62 -15.39
N CYS A 15 8.24 -37.85 -15.89
CA CYS A 15 8.45 -37.13 -17.15
C CYS A 15 7.79 -35.75 -17.31
N TRP A 16 7.82 -34.87 -16.30
CA TRP A 16 7.48 -33.44 -16.52
C TRP A 16 8.38 -32.51 -15.69
N ARG A 17 9.70 -32.61 -15.84
CA ARG A 17 10.58 -31.46 -15.53
C ARG A 17 10.94 -30.78 -16.83
N ARG A 18 10.11 -29.82 -17.25
CA ARG A 18 10.54 -28.83 -18.24
C ARG A 18 11.73 -28.06 -17.63
N PRO A 19 12.84 -27.88 -18.37
CA PRO A 19 13.89 -26.95 -17.94
C PRO A 19 13.26 -25.59 -17.64
N GLY A 20 13.41 -25.10 -16.41
CA GLY A 20 12.82 -23.83 -15.95
C GLY A 20 11.65 -23.94 -14.97
N MET A 21 11.13 -25.13 -14.67
CA MET A 21 10.10 -25.28 -13.63
C MET A 21 10.72 -25.18 -12.22
N LYS A 22 10.38 -24.10 -11.50
CA LYS A 22 10.76 -23.89 -10.10
C LYS A 22 9.61 -24.28 -9.17
N VAL A 23 9.91 -25.01 -8.11
CA VAL A 23 8.98 -25.32 -7.01
C VAL A 23 9.37 -24.45 -5.82
N LEU A 24 8.45 -23.62 -5.36
CA LEU A 24 8.62 -22.76 -4.19
C LEU A 24 7.80 -23.32 -3.03
N HIS A 25 8.37 -23.33 -1.83
CA HIS A 25 7.67 -23.72 -0.59
C HIS A 25 7.30 -22.46 0.18
N GLY A 26 6.12 -22.44 0.81
CA GLY A 26 5.61 -21.30 1.57
C GLY A 26 4.76 -21.73 2.76
N ILE A 27 4.33 -20.76 3.56
CA ILE A 27 3.42 -20.97 4.69
C ILE A 27 1.98 -20.95 4.14
N PRO A 28 1.15 -21.99 4.36
CA PRO A 28 -0.22 -22.01 3.86
C PRO A 28 -1.06 -20.95 4.60
N ALA A 29 -1.58 -19.97 3.85
CA ALA A 29 -2.41 -18.88 4.38
C ALA A 29 -3.92 -19.10 4.20
N ALA A 30 -4.32 -19.81 3.13
CA ALA A 30 -5.71 -20.14 2.83
C ALA A 30 -5.80 -21.52 2.14
N PRO A 31 -6.88 -22.30 2.35
CA PRO A 31 -7.06 -23.60 1.71
C PRO A 31 -7.41 -23.44 0.23
N GLY A 32 -6.86 -24.31 -0.63
CA GLY A 32 -7.23 -24.41 -2.05
C GLY A 32 -6.10 -24.86 -2.97
N LEU A 33 -6.47 -25.17 -4.22
CA LEU A 33 -5.54 -25.40 -5.34
C LEU A 33 -5.91 -24.45 -6.47
N THR A 34 -4.94 -23.68 -6.97
CA THR A 34 -5.17 -22.76 -8.10
C THR A 34 -4.15 -23.00 -9.21
N ILE A 35 -4.59 -22.82 -10.45
CA ILE A 35 -3.75 -22.88 -11.65
C ILE A 35 -4.07 -21.63 -12.45
N GLY A 36 -3.07 -20.80 -12.73
CA GLY A 36 -3.27 -19.54 -13.42
C GLY A 36 -1.96 -18.92 -13.88
N ILE A 37 -2.08 -17.79 -14.57
CA ILE A 37 -0.93 -16.98 -14.98
C ILE A 37 -0.48 -16.18 -13.76
N ALA A 38 0.82 -16.19 -13.47
CA ALA A 38 1.38 -15.35 -12.41
C ALA A 38 1.31 -13.88 -12.85
N HIS A 39 0.60 -13.07 -12.08
CA HIS A 39 0.65 -11.62 -12.22
C HIS A 39 1.68 -11.07 -11.23
N VAL A 40 2.73 -10.43 -11.75
CA VAL A 40 3.86 -9.95 -10.94
C VAL A 40 3.58 -8.52 -10.53
N ILE A 41 3.16 -8.36 -9.28
CA ILE A 41 3.01 -7.04 -8.66
C ILE A 41 4.41 -6.48 -8.41
N ARG A 42 4.74 -5.37 -9.09
CA ARG A 42 5.97 -4.63 -8.79
C ARG A 42 5.68 -3.56 -7.74
N PRO A 43 6.60 -3.32 -6.79
CA PRO A 43 6.47 -2.20 -5.87
C PRO A 43 6.28 -0.90 -6.67
N ALA A 44 5.42 -0.01 -6.15
CA ALA A 44 5.37 1.36 -6.64
C ALA A 44 6.79 1.96 -6.63
N PRO A 45 7.11 2.87 -7.58
CA PRO A 45 8.38 3.57 -7.53
C PRO A 45 8.55 4.26 -6.17
N PRO A 46 9.79 4.35 -5.66
CA PRO A 46 10.04 5.03 -4.40
C PRO A 46 9.56 6.47 -4.50
N ILE A 47 8.75 6.87 -3.54
CA ILE A 47 8.28 8.25 -3.44
C ILE A 47 9.44 9.07 -2.89
N ASP A 48 9.88 10.06 -3.67
CA ASP A 48 10.92 10.97 -3.22
C ASP A 48 10.32 11.95 -2.20
N VAL A 49 10.70 11.80 -0.94
CA VAL A 49 10.26 12.68 0.15
C VAL A 49 11.34 13.69 0.54
N THR A 50 12.30 13.96 -0.35
CA THR A 50 13.37 14.91 -0.06
C THR A 50 12.77 16.26 0.34
N ALA A 51 13.11 16.72 1.54
CA ALA A 51 12.60 17.98 2.06
C ALA A 51 13.08 19.15 1.19
N GLN A 52 12.15 19.74 0.44
CA GLN A 52 12.41 20.90 -0.38
C GLN A 52 11.85 22.15 0.31
N ARG A 53 12.48 23.29 0.00
CA ARG A 53 12.02 24.59 0.46
C ARG A 53 11.24 25.25 -0.67
N THR A 54 10.16 25.94 -0.34
CA THR A 54 9.37 26.73 -1.28
C THR A 54 9.54 28.22 -0.99
N THR A 55 9.41 29.04 -2.04
CA THR A 55 9.27 30.49 -1.93
C THR A 55 7.83 30.95 -2.09
N ASP A 56 6.91 30.04 -2.44
CA ASP A 56 5.49 30.34 -2.63
C ASP A 56 4.62 29.33 -1.85
N PRO A 57 4.38 29.61 -0.55
CA PRO A 57 3.50 28.79 0.28
C PRO A 57 2.08 28.67 -0.27
N SER A 58 1.58 29.68 -0.98
CA SER A 58 0.19 29.71 -1.46
C SER A 58 -0.05 28.67 -2.56
N ILE A 59 0.91 28.50 -3.46
CA ILE A 59 0.89 27.45 -4.49
C ILE A 59 0.94 26.07 -3.83
N GLU A 60 1.81 25.89 -2.84
CA GLU A 60 1.98 24.60 -2.16
C GLU A 60 0.74 24.19 -1.36
N ILE A 61 0.05 25.11 -0.70
CA ILE A 61 -1.24 24.85 -0.03
C ILE A 61 -2.28 24.37 -1.06
N ALA A 62 -2.42 25.08 -2.18
CA ALA A 62 -3.37 24.68 -3.23
C ALA A 62 -3.04 23.31 -3.84
N ARG A 63 -1.75 23.00 -4.02
CA ARG A 63 -1.29 21.67 -4.46
C ARG A 63 -1.67 20.59 -3.46
N LEU A 64 -1.45 20.84 -2.17
CA LEU A 64 -1.80 19.91 -1.10
C LEU A 64 -3.31 19.63 -1.06
N GLU A 65 -4.14 20.67 -1.09
CA GLU A 65 -5.60 20.53 -1.09
C GLU A 65 -6.09 19.72 -2.30
N GLY A 66 -5.54 19.99 -3.48
CA GLY A 66 -5.85 19.22 -4.69
C GLY A 66 -5.41 17.76 -4.61
N ALA A 67 -4.28 17.47 -3.96
CA ALA A 67 -3.78 16.11 -3.75
C ALA A 67 -4.63 15.32 -2.74
N ILE A 68 -5.01 15.95 -1.62
CA ILE A 68 -5.92 15.35 -0.62
C ILE A 68 -7.26 15.02 -1.28
N GLY A 69 -7.85 15.95 -2.03
CA GLY A 69 -9.12 15.71 -2.74
C GLY A 69 -9.05 14.55 -3.73
N GLN A 70 -7.94 14.42 -4.47
CA GLN A 70 -7.71 13.28 -5.37
C GLN A 70 -7.56 11.96 -4.61
N ALA A 71 -6.81 11.95 -3.50
CA ALA A 71 -6.62 10.77 -2.68
C ALA A 71 -7.95 10.28 -2.09
N ILE A 72 -8.77 11.20 -1.56
CA ILE A 72 -10.12 10.90 -1.05
C ILE A 72 -11.01 10.32 -2.15
N GLY A 73 -11.04 10.96 -3.33
CA GLY A 73 -11.83 10.48 -4.46
C GLY A 73 -11.46 9.06 -4.91
N ARG A 74 -10.17 8.69 -4.83
CA ARG A 74 -9.72 7.31 -5.08
C ARG A 74 -10.15 6.34 -4.00
N MET A 75 -10.13 6.75 -2.73
CA MET A 75 -10.62 5.91 -1.62
C MET A 75 -12.12 5.67 -1.75
N ASP A 76 -12.89 6.70 -2.08
CA ASP A 76 -14.33 6.59 -2.35
C ASP A 76 -14.61 5.62 -3.50
N ALA A 77 -13.84 5.70 -4.59
CA ALA A 77 -13.98 4.78 -5.72
C ALA A 77 -13.69 3.32 -5.32
N LEU A 78 -12.61 3.06 -4.57
CA LEU A 78 -12.29 1.71 -4.08
C LEU A 78 -13.35 1.19 -3.11
N ARG A 79 -13.78 2.03 -2.17
CA ARG A 79 -14.79 1.70 -1.16
C ARG A 79 -16.11 1.29 -1.82
N ASN A 80 -16.52 1.96 -2.89
CA ASN A 80 -17.73 1.61 -3.66
C ASN A 80 -17.67 0.24 -4.34
N THR A 81 -16.47 -0.32 -4.54
CA THR A 81 -16.28 -1.66 -5.10
C THR A 81 -16.08 -2.74 -4.02
N ALA A 82 -15.95 -2.34 -2.76
CA ALA A 82 -15.69 -3.22 -1.63
C ALA A 82 -16.97 -3.54 -0.83
N SER A 83 -16.91 -4.59 -0.01
CA SER A 83 -18.01 -4.98 0.88
C SER A 83 -17.47 -5.59 2.17
N GLY A 84 -18.28 -5.57 3.23
CA GLY A 84 -17.91 -6.07 4.55
C GLY A 84 -16.69 -5.34 5.11
N LEU A 85 -15.83 -6.09 5.80
CA LEU A 85 -14.63 -5.57 6.46
C LEU A 85 -13.73 -4.73 5.54
N THR A 86 -13.63 -5.07 4.26
CA THR A 86 -12.80 -4.29 3.31
C THR A 86 -13.35 -2.88 3.11
N ALA A 87 -14.67 -2.72 3.06
CA ALA A 87 -15.28 -1.40 2.93
C ALA A 87 -15.05 -0.57 4.20
N ASP A 88 -15.16 -1.19 5.38
CA ASP A 88 -14.93 -0.53 6.68
C ASP A 88 -13.48 -0.04 6.82
N ILE A 89 -12.51 -0.85 6.38
CA ILE A 89 -11.08 -0.46 6.36
C ILE A 89 -10.85 0.73 5.43
N LEU A 90 -11.45 0.72 4.23
CA LEU A 90 -11.29 1.80 3.26
C LEU A 90 -11.95 3.10 3.75
N GLU A 91 -13.09 3.02 4.44
CA GLU A 91 -13.74 4.17 5.06
C GLU A 91 -12.85 4.77 6.15
N ALA A 92 -12.28 3.96 7.03
CA ALA A 92 -11.35 4.45 8.06
C ALA A 92 -10.09 5.11 7.47
N GLN A 93 -9.57 4.58 6.35
CA GLN A 93 -8.44 5.19 5.63
C GLN A 93 -8.82 6.52 4.98
N ARG A 94 -10.05 6.62 4.44
CA ARG A 94 -10.61 7.85 3.88
C ARG A 94 -10.75 8.92 4.97
N GLU A 95 -11.32 8.58 6.12
CA GLU A 95 -11.46 9.50 7.26
C GLU A 95 -10.12 10.05 7.72
N MET A 96 -9.05 9.24 7.70
CA MET A 96 -7.71 9.68 8.06
C MET A 96 -7.11 10.70 7.08
N LEU A 97 -7.44 10.59 5.79
CA LEU A 97 -7.01 11.56 4.78
C LEU A 97 -7.73 12.90 4.89
N ASP A 98 -8.95 12.89 5.44
CA ASP A 98 -9.81 14.06 5.64
C ASP A 98 -9.65 14.67 7.04
N ASP A 99 -8.65 14.20 7.82
CA ASP A 99 -8.39 14.68 9.17
C ASP A 99 -7.92 16.16 9.16
N PRO A 100 -8.68 17.08 9.78
CA PRO A 100 -8.30 18.50 9.86
C PRO A 100 -6.96 18.75 10.56
N GLU A 101 -6.57 17.92 11.53
CA GLU A 101 -5.31 18.09 12.25
C GLU A 101 -4.11 17.77 11.36
N LEU A 102 -4.24 16.73 10.52
CA LEU A 102 -3.23 16.38 9.51
C LEU A 102 -3.07 17.50 8.48
N LYS A 103 -4.18 18.05 7.99
CA LYS A 103 -4.17 19.18 7.05
C LYS A 103 -3.54 20.42 7.68
N GLN A 104 -3.97 20.80 8.89
CA GLN A 104 -3.47 21.99 9.57
C GLN A 104 -1.97 21.91 9.84
N GLY A 105 -1.48 20.76 10.33
CA GLY A 105 -0.05 20.56 10.56
C GLY A 105 0.78 20.70 9.27
N ALA A 106 0.24 20.24 8.14
CA ALA A 106 0.90 20.39 6.85
C ALA A 106 0.88 21.85 6.36
N ASP A 107 -0.25 22.54 6.48
CA ASP A 107 -0.39 23.96 6.13
C ASP A 107 0.58 24.84 6.95
N ASP A 108 0.75 24.55 8.25
CA ASP A 108 1.69 25.27 9.12
C ASP A 108 3.15 25.10 8.67
N LEU A 109 3.55 23.87 8.31
CA LEU A 109 4.90 23.61 7.77
C LEU A 109 5.10 24.28 6.41
N ILE A 110 4.10 24.27 5.54
CA ILE A 110 4.17 24.99 4.26
C ILE A 110 4.35 26.49 4.49
N GLY A 111 3.62 27.06 5.45
CA GLY A 111 3.77 28.45 5.88
C GLY A 111 5.17 28.78 6.39
N SER A 112 5.89 27.80 6.94
CA SER A 112 7.30 27.93 7.36
C SER A 112 8.33 27.73 6.23
N GLY A 113 7.87 27.54 4.99
CA GLY A 113 8.67 27.48 3.77
C GLY A 113 9.04 26.07 3.30
N PHE A 114 8.29 25.04 3.67
CA PHE A 114 8.45 23.69 3.11
C PHE A 114 7.51 23.45 1.92
N THR A 115 7.89 22.56 1.00
CA THR A 115 6.95 22.10 -0.05
C THR A 115 5.86 21.20 0.53
N ALA A 116 4.77 21.02 -0.22
CA ALA A 116 3.66 20.17 0.19
C ALA A 116 4.09 18.72 0.49
N GLU A 117 4.98 18.14 -0.32
CA GLU A 117 5.49 16.78 -0.14
C GLU A 117 6.26 16.65 1.17
N ALA A 118 7.12 17.63 1.47
CA ALA A 118 7.92 17.65 2.68
C ALA A 118 7.06 17.84 3.94
N ALA A 119 6.09 18.75 3.86
CA ALA A 119 5.17 19.05 4.95
C ALA A 119 4.32 17.84 5.33
N ILE A 120 3.61 17.24 4.36
CA ILE A 120 2.72 16.11 4.66
C ILE A 120 3.49 14.87 5.11
N THR A 121 4.68 14.61 4.53
CA THR A 121 5.52 13.48 4.95
C THR A 121 5.93 13.63 6.41
N ARG A 122 6.37 14.83 6.79
CA ARG A 122 6.81 15.11 8.16
C ARG A 122 5.67 14.99 9.16
N VAL A 123 4.53 15.62 8.86
CA VAL A 123 3.36 15.59 9.76
C VAL A 123 2.85 14.17 9.91
N ALA A 124 2.68 13.42 8.83
CA ALA A 124 2.27 12.02 8.91
C ALA A 124 3.25 11.16 9.71
N ALA A 125 4.56 11.37 9.54
CA ALA A 125 5.58 10.66 10.32
C ALA A 125 5.51 11.00 11.82
N ASP A 126 5.34 12.28 12.17
CA ASP A 126 5.25 12.76 13.55
C ASP A 126 3.98 12.25 14.24
N TYR A 127 2.83 12.24 13.54
CA TYR A 127 1.58 11.67 14.05
C TYR A 127 1.67 10.15 14.21
N ALA A 128 2.26 9.45 13.23
CA ALA A 128 2.46 8.01 13.32
C ALA A 128 3.41 7.62 14.46
N ALA A 129 4.43 8.43 14.74
CA ALA A 129 5.32 8.21 15.88
C ALA A 129 4.55 8.34 17.21
N GLN A 130 3.74 9.38 17.36
CA GLN A 130 2.91 9.58 18.55
C GLN A 130 1.91 8.43 18.77
N LEU A 131 1.26 7.95 17.70
CA LEU A 131 0.37 6.78 17.78
C LEU A 131 1.12 5.51 18.20
N ALA A 132 2.31 5.27 17.65
CA ALA A 132 3.11 4.09 17.95
C ALA A 132 3.61 4.04 19.40
N GLU A 133 3.72 5.18 20.07
CA GLU A 133 4.11 5.28 21.48
C GLU A 133 2.94 5.00 22.45
N LEU A 134 1.70 4.91 21.96
CA LEU A 134 0.55 4.62 22.81
C LEU A 134 0.62 3.18 23.35
N PRO A 135 0.24 2.96 24.62
CA PRO A 135 0.24 1.63 25.23
C PRO A 135 -0.86 0.71 24.67
N ASP A 136 -1.88 1.28 24.03
CA ASP A 136 -2.94 0.53 23.38
C ASP A 136 -2.44 -0.04 22.05
N GLN A 137 -2.32 -1.38 21.98
CA GLN A 137 -1.83 -2.09 20.80
C GLN A 137 -2.67 -1.86 19.55
N TYR A 138 -3.98 -1.61 19.71
CA TYR A 138 -4.86 -1.33 18.58
C TYR A 138 -4.57 0.06 18.00
N LEU A 139 -4.39 1.07 18.85
CA LEU A 139 -4.04 2.42 18.41
C LEU A 139 -2.61 2.48 17.85
N ALA A 140 -1.66 1.77 18.45
CA ALA A 140 -0.29 1.69 17.95
C ALA A 140 -0.23 1.05 16.55
N ALA A 141 -1.10 0.07 16.25
CA ALA A 141 -1.20 -0.51 14.92
C ALA A 141 -1.66 0.50 13.85
N ARG A 142 -2.44 1.53 14.23
CA ARG A 142 -2.90 2.58 13.30
C ARG A 142 -1.80 3.55 12.88
N ALA A 143 -0.62 3.51 13.50
CA ALA A 143 0.52 4.30 13.06
C ALA A 143 0.89 4.03 11.59
N ASP A 144 0.79 2.79 11.15
CA ASP A 144 1.09 2.42 9.76
C ASP A 144 0.03 2.95 8.78
N ASP A 145 -1.23 3.03 9.20
CA ASP A 145 -2.28 3.63 8.38
C ASP A 145 -2.04 5.13 8.15
N VAL A 146 -1.56 5.87 9.16
CA VAL A 146 -1.20 7.29 9.01
C VAL A 146 -0.02 7.46 8.04
N ARG A 147 1.00 6.60 8.14
CA ARG A 147 2.12 6.62 7.19
C ARG A 147 1.65 6.35 5.77
N GLU A 148 0.74 5.40 5.58
CA GLU A 148 0.17 5.09 4.27
C GLU A 148 -0.68 6.25 3.73
N ALA A 149 -1.46 6.92 4.57
CA ALA A 149 -2.22 8.11 4.20
C ALA A 149 -1.30 9.22 3.67
N GLY A 150 -0.24 9.55 4.41
CA GLY A 150 0.78 10.51 3.95
C GLY A 150 1.43 10.08 2.63
N ARG A 151 1.81 8.81 2.51
CA ARG A 151 2.41 8.24 1.30
C ARG A 151 1.49 8.39 0.07
N ARG A 152 0.19 8.17 0.23
CA ARG A 152 -0.81 8.35 -0.83
C ARG A 152 -0.90 9.80 -1.29
N ILE A 153 -0.95 10.75 -0.35
CA ILE A 153 -1.01 12.19 -0.69
C ILE A 153 0.24 12.60 -1.48
N VAL A 154 1.43 12.16 -1.06
CA VAL A 154 2.66 12.47 -1.81
C VAL A 154 2.65 11.83 -3.21
N ALA A 155 2.12 10.62 -3.35
CA ALA A 155 1.97 10.00 -4.66
C ALA A 155 1.07 10.85 -5.59
N GLU A 156 -0.03 11.42 -5.07
CA GLU A 156 -0.87 12.33 -5.84
C GLU A 156 -0.14 13.63 -6.22
N LEU A 157 0.64 14.21 -5.29
CA LEU A 157 1.46 15.41 -5.56
C LEU A 157 2.49 15.18 -6.68
N GLN A 158 3.01 13.96 -6.78
CA GLN A 158 4.01 13.55 -7.78
C GLN A 158 3.40 12.96 -9.06
N GLY A 159 2.07 12.82 -9.13
CA GLY A 159 1.39 12.18 -10.25
C GLY A 159 1.73 10.68 -10.39
N ILE A 160 2.12 10.02 -9.31
CA ILE A 160 2.44 8.59 -9.27
C ILE A 160 1.15 7.81 -8.99
N SER A 161 0.71 6.98 -9.94
CA SER A 161 -0.35 6.01 -9.67
C SER A 161 0.18 4.86 -8.81
N LEU A 162 -0.36 4.73 -7.60
CA LEU A 162 -0.10 3.58 -6.70
C LEU A 162 -0.93 2.34 -7.06
N GLU A 163 -1.78 2.44 -8.08
CA GLU A 163 -2.58 1.31 -8.55
C GLU A 163 -1.70 0.21 -9.15
N VAL A 164 -1.92 -1.00 -8.69
CA VAL A 164 -1.32 -2.20 -9.28
C VAL A 164 -2.01 -2.44 -10.62
N ARG A 165 -1.29 -2.17 -11.72
CA ARG A 165 -1.69 -2.54 -13.08
C ARG A 165 -1.26 -3.94 -13.46
#